data_AF-A0AAD4HMS9-F1
#
_entry.id   AF-A0AAD4HMS9-F1
#
_cell.length_a   1.000
_cell.length_b   1.000
_cell.length_c   1.000
_cell.angle_alpha   90.00
_cell.angle_beta   90.00
_cell.angle_gamma   90.00
#
_symmetry.space_group_name_H-M   'P 1'
#
loop_
_entity.id
_entity.type
_entity.pdbx_description
1 polymer ?
#
loop_
_entity_poly.entity_id
_entity_poly.type
_entity_poly.pdbx_seq_one_letter_code
_entity_poly.pdbx_strand_id
1 'polypeptide(L)'
;EFRQMKPNSGVHYLTGHLRQLGLWIQQQRVISSIHHVDPLGTALYQCTMIQWRQYKVSRPNALWHMDGYHKLIRWGIIIHGIIDGYCCTVGYYSPLAAYI
;
A
#
# COMPACT_ATOMS: atom_id res chain seq x y z
N GLU A 1 8.91 17.70 19.06
CA GLU A 1 7.65 17.32 19.76
C GLU A 1 6.91 16.18 19.08
N PHE A 2 6.37 16.32 17.86
CA PHE A 2 5.58 15.27 17.21
C PHE A 2 6.26 13.89 17.13
N ARG A 3 7.54 13.84 16.72
CA ARG A 3 8.31 12.59 16.62
C ARG A 3 8.55 11.92 17.98
N GLN A 4 8.66 12.70 19.05
CA GLN A 4 8.78 12.17 20.42
C GLN A 4 7.46 11.58 20.91
N MET A 5 6.33 12.20 20.55
CA MET A 5 4.99 11.68 20.88
C MET A 5 4.59 10.45 20.05
N LYS A 6 5.01 10.38 18.77
CA LYS A 6 4.69 9.27 17.86
C LYS A 6 5.96 8.81 17.11
N PRO A 7 6.84 8.02 17.74
CA PRO A 7 8.12 7.62 17.15
C PRO A 7 7.95 6.77 15.88
N ASN A 8 6.93 5.90 15.84
CA ASN A 8 6.63 5.02 14.70
C ASN A 8 5.85 5.68 13.56
N SER A 9 5.63 6.99 13.61
CA SER A 9 4.88 7.68 12.57
C SER A 9 5.73 7.88 11.31
N GLY A 10 5.19 7.48 10.16
CA GLY A 10 5.84 7.69 8.86
C GLY A 10 5.83 9.17 8.43
N VAL A 11 6.63 9.48 7.40
CA VAL A 11 6.80 10.84 6.86
C VAL A 11 5.47 11.50 6.53
N HIS A 12 4.49 10.75 5.99
CA HIS A 12 3.16 11.27 5.66
C HIS A 12 2.39 11.83 6.87
N TYR A 13 2.48 11.19 8.03
CA TYR A 13 1.83 11.67 9.26
C TYR A 13 2.48 12.95 9.76
N LEU A 14 3.82 13.03 9.70
CA LEU A 14 4.54 14.25 10.06
C LEU A 14 4.21 15.39 9.10
N THR A 15 4.16 15.14 7.79
CA THR A 15 3.75 16.14 6.79
C THR A 15 2.32 16.62 7.03
N GLY A 16 1.39 15.71 7.37
CA GLY A 16 0.02 16.06 7.74
C GLY A 16 -0.05 16.95 8.98
N HIS A 17 0.72 16.63 10.01
CA HIS A 17 0.81 17.44 11.23
C HIS A 17 1.37 18.84 10.95
N LEU A 18 2.43 18.95 10.16
CA LEU A 18 3.00 20.23 9.75
C LEU A 18 1.98 21.08 8.97
N ARG A 19 1.18 20.44 8.08
CA ARG A 19 0.10 21.11 7.35
C ARG A 19 -1.01 21.61 8.28
N GLN A 20 -1.36 20.85 9.32
CA GLN A 20 -2.33 21.29 10.33
C GLN A 20 -1.83 22.54 11.09
N LEU A 21 -0.52 22.68 11.25
CA LEU A 21 0.12 23.88 11.80
C LEU A 21 0.30 25.01 10.77
N GLY A 22 -0.21 24.85 9.54
CA GLY A 22 -0.10 25.84 8.46
C GLY A 22 1.24 25.82 7.71
N LEU A 23 2.11 24.84 7.97
CA LEU A 23 3.43 24.74 7.36
C LEU A 23 3.40 23.86 6.12
N TRP A 24 3.61 24.49 4.95
CA TRP A 24 3.70 23.81 3.66
C TRP A 24 5.16 23.60 3.26
N ILE A 25 5.74 22.50 3.75
CA ILE A 25 7.14 22.17 3.52
C ILE A 25 7.24 21.07 2.46
N GLN A 26 8.23 21.18 1.57
CA GLN A 26 8.54 20.15 0.59
C GLN A 26 8.89 18.83 1.28
N GLN A 27 8.36 17.71 0.77
CA GLN A 27 8.55 16.39 1.38
C GLN A 27 10.04 16.03 1.54
N GLN A 28 10.87 16.37 0.56
CA GLN A 28 12.33 16.14 0.61
C GLN A 28 13.00 16.82 1.81
N ARG A 29 12.58 18.05 2.14
CA ARG A 29 13.09 18.78 3.31
C ARG A 29 12.63 18.17 4.62
N VAL A 30 11.42 17.63 4.65
CA VAL A 30 10.90 16.91 5.82
C VAL A 30 11.70 15.62 6.04
N ILE A 31 11.95 14.86 4.96
CA ILE A 31 12.75 13.64 4.98
C ILE A 31 14.17 13.95 5.46
N SER A 32 14.85 14.93 4.86
CA SER A 32 16.23 15.29 5.24
C SER A 32 16.33 15.71 6.72
N SER A 33 15.36 16.48 7.22
CA SER A 33 15.30 16.84 8.64
C SER A 33 15.10 15.63 9.54
N ILE A 34 14.26 14.65 9.16
CA ILE A 34 14.09 13.41 9.93
C ILE A 34 15.41 12.62 9.96
N HIS A 35 16.07 12.46 8.81
CA HIS A 35 17.36 11.76 8.74
C HIS A 35 18.43 12.44 9.61
N HIS A 36 18.40 13.77 9.70
CA HIS A 36 19.34 14.53 10.52
C HIS A 36 19.06 14.40 12.02
N VAL A 37 17.78 14.44 12.43
CA VAL A 37 17.37 14.39 13.84
C VAL A 37 17.40 12.96 14.40
N ASP A 38 17.11 11.95 13.58
CA ASP A 38 16.99 10.55 13.98
C ASP A 38 17.64 9.60 12.95
N PRO A 39 18.98 9.64 12.78
CA PRO A 39 19.68 8.80 11.81
C PRO A 39 19.58 7.32 12.18
N LEU A 40 19.64 6.99 13.48
CA LEU A 40 19.56 5.62 13.98
C LEU A 40 18.17 5.01 13.78
N GLY A 41 17.11 5.74 14.17
CA GLY A 41 15.74 5.28 13.96
C GLY A 41 15.45 5.10 12.47
N THR A 42 15.91 6.03 11.63
CA THR A 42 15.71 5.92 10.18
C THR A 42 16.43 4.70 9.58
N ALA A 43 17.66 4.41 10.00
CA ALA A 43 18.37 3.20 9.58
C ALA A 43 17.66 1.93 10.06
N LEU A 44 17.20 1.90 11.31
CA LEU A 44 16.45 0.77 11.85
C LEU A 44 15.13 0.51 11.10
N TYR A 45 14.38 1.56 10.75
CA TYR A 45 13.18 1.42 9.90
C TYR A 45 13.50 0.80 8.54
N GLN A 46 14.60 1.24 7.91
CA GLN A 46 15.07 0.65 6.65
C GLN A 46 15.50 -0.81 6.81
N CYS A 47 16.12 -1.18 7.92
CA CYS A 47 16.50 -2.57 8.19
C CYS A 47 15.28 -3.46 8.51
N THR A 48 14.23 -2.92 9.12
CA THR A 48 12.95 -3.62 9.35
C THR A 48 12.02 -3.64 8.13
N MET A 49 12.54 -3.26 6.95
CA MET A 49 11.80 -3.23 5.70
C MET A 49 10.98 -4.52 5.54
N ILE A 50 9.68 -4.32 5.35
CA ILE A 50 8.64 -5.34 5.27
C ILE A 50 9.18 -6.52 4.45
N GLN A 51 9.32 -7.68 5.10
CA GLN A 51 9.68 -8.90 4.38
C GLN A 51 8.50 -9.28 3.50
N TRP A 52 8.62 -8.97 2.21
CA TRP A 52 7.64 -9.35 1.21
C TRP A 52 7.61 -10.88 1.14
N ARG A 53 6.55 -11.47 1.69
CA ARG A 53 6.32 -12.90 1.57
C ARG A 53 5.92 -13.19 0.13
N GLN A 54 6.67 -14.06 -0.54
CA GLN A 54 6.22 -14.63 -1.80
C GLN A 54 5.07 -15.60 -1.50
N TYR A 55 3.85 -15.17 -1.75
CA TYR A 55 2.68 -16.02 -1.66
C TYR A 55 2.54 -16.83 -2.96
N LYS A 56 2.45 -18.15 -2.85
CA LYS A 56 2.19 -19.05 -3.97
C LYS A 56 0.98 -19.91 -3.63
N VAL A 57 -0.04 -19.86 -4.49
CA VAL A 57 -1.17 -20.79 -4.43
C VAL A 57 -0.74 -22.11 -5.07
N SER A 58 -1.26 -23.24 -4.59
CA SER A 58 -0.82 -24.56 -5.06
C SER A 58 -1.46 -25.00 -6.39
N ARG A 59 -2.67 -24.51 -6.72
CA ARG A 59 -3.47 -24.96 -7.87
C ARG A 59 -4.38 -23.84 -8.38
N PRO A 60 -4.78 -23.83 -9.67
CA PRO A 60 -5.84 -22.96 -10.17
C PRO A 60 -7.14 -23.11 -9.36
N ASN A 61 -7.90 -22.03 -9.25
CA ASN A 61 -9.18 -21.93 -8.53
C ASN A 61 -9.12 -22.19 -7.02
N ALA A 62 -7.94 -22.32 -6.41
CA ALA A 62 -7.81 -22.54 -4.96
C ALA A 62 -7.91 -21.25 -4.14
N LEU A 63 -7.62 -20.08 -4.72
CA LEU A 63 -7.82 -18.77 -4.10
C LEU A 63 -8.15 -17.73 -5.18
N TRP A 64 -9.12 -16.86 -4.90
CA TRP A 64 -9.48 -15.75 -5.77
C TRP A 64 -9.25 -14.43 -5.01
N HIS A 65 -8.54 -13.50 -5.64
CA HIS A 65 -8.35 -12.15 -5.13
C HIS A 65 -9.43 -11.23 -5.70
N MET A 66 -10.11 -10.48 -4.83
CA MET A 66 -11.09 -9.47 -5.20
C MET A 66 -10.64 -8.12 -4.64
N ASP A 67 -10.57 -7.09 -5.49
CA ASP A 67 -10.21 -5.74 -5.07
C ASP A 67 -11.09 -4.67 -5.74
N GLY A 68 -11.30 -3.54 -5.04
CA GLY A 68 -12.15 -2.44 -5.45
C GLY A 68 -11.36 -1.19 -5.82
N TYR A 69 -11.52 -0.72 -7.05
CA TYR A 69 -10.99 0.57 -7.49
C TYR A 69 -12.02 1.69 -7.25
N HIS A 70 -11.79 2.44 -6.17
CA HIS A 70 -12.72 3.48 -5.69
C HIS A 70 -12.41 4.91 -6.17
N LYS A 71 -11.40 5.13 -7.02
CA LYS A 71 -11.04 6.51 -7.43
C LYS A 71 -12.15 7.21 -8.22
N LEU A 72 -13.07 6.45 -8.81
CA LEU A 72 -14.20 6.98 -9.57
C LEU A 72 -15.48 7.17 -8.74
N ILE A 73 -15.43 7.01 -7.42
CA ILE A 73 -16.61 7.07 -6.55
C ILE A 73 -17.36 8.41 -6.61
N ARG A 74 -16.65 9.52 -6.91
CA ARG A 74 -17.26 10.85 -7.11
C ARG A 74 -18.22 10.91 -8.30
N TRP A 75 -18.05 10.01 -9.27
CA TRP A 75 -18.95 9.85 -10.42
C TRP A 75 -19.92 8.67 -10.24
N GLY A 76 -19.99 8.08 -9.04
CA GLY A 76 -20.84 6.92 -8.75
C GLY A 76 -20.34 5.61 -9.31
N ILE A 77 -19.08 5.54 -9.77
CA ILE A 77 -18.50 4.33 -10.39
C ILE A 77 -17.51 3.68 -9.43
N ILE A 78 -17.67 2.38 -9.20
CA ILE A 78 -16.72 1.53 -8.48
C ILE A 78 -16.42 0.32 -9.36
N ILE A 79 -15.16 0.08 -9.65
CA ILE A 79 -14.73 -1.06 -10.48
C ILE A 79 -14.21 -2.15 -9.55
N HIS A 80 -14.79 -3.34 -9.60
CA HIS A 80 -14.30 -4.50 -8.86
C HIS A 80 -13.55 -5.43 -9.82
N GLY A 81 -12.32 -5.78 -9.47
CA GLY A 81 -11.49 -6.74 -10.21
C GLY A 81 -11.42 -8.05 -9.46
N ILE A 82 -11.51 -9.17 -10.18
CA ILE A 82 -11.37 -10.52 -9.63
C ILE A 82 -10.30 -11.29 -10.41
N ILE A 83 -9.33 -11.88 -9.71
CA ILE A 83 -8.16 -12.55 -10.29
C ILE A 83 -7.90 -13.88 -9.56
N ASP A 84 -7.62 -14.95 -10.30
CA ASP A 84 -7.16 -16.21 -9.71
C ASP A 84 -5.76 -16.06 -9.10
N GLY A 85 -5.58 -16.48 -7.85
CA GLY A 85 -4.34 -16.32 -7.10
C GLY A 85 -3.22 -17.28 -7.50
N TYR A 86 -3.49 -18.29 -8.34
CA TYR A 86 -2.46 -19.18 -8.88
C TYR A 86 -1.89 -18.66 -10.19
N CYS A 87 -2.73 -18.32 -11.17
CA CYS A 87 -2.28 -17.89 -12.49
C CYS A 87 -2.27 -16.37 -12.69
N CYS A 88 -2.76 -15.59 -11.71
CA CYS A 88 -2.88 -14.14 -11.80
C CYS A 88 -3.68 -13.66 -13.04
N THR A 89 -4.60 -14.49 -13.55
CA THR A 89 -5.46 -14.15 -14.68
C THR A 89 -6.85 -13.77 -14.20
N VAL A 90 -7.46 -12.81 -14.89
CA VAL A 90 -8.91 -12.58 -14.82
C VAL A 90 -9.57 -13.81 -15.44
N GLY A 91 -10.49 -14.46 -14.72
CA GLY A 91 -11.12 -15.69 -15.18
C GLY A 91 -11.82 -15.49 -16.52
N TYR A 92 -11.25 -16.04 -17.59
CA TYR A 92 -11.98 -16.29 -18.83
C TYR A 92 -12.46 -17.74 -18.78
N TYR A 93 -13.75 -17.94 -18.50
CA TYR A 93 -14.37 -19.22 -18.78
C TYR A 93 -14.36 -19.40 -20.31
N SER A 94 -13.55 -20.34 -20.79
CA SER A 94 -13.70 -20.84 -22.16
C SER A 94 -15.12 -21.41 -22.29
N PRO A 95 -15.92 -21.01 -23.29
CA PRO A 95 -17.27 -21.50 -23.49
C PRO A 95 -17.35 -23.01 -23.78
N LEU A 96 -16.22 -23.71 -23.93
CA LEU A 96 -16.17 -25.16 -24.13
C LEU A 96 -16.50 -25.98 -22.88
N ALA A 97 -16.55 -25.38 -21.68
CA ALA A 97 -16.85 -26.10 -20.44
C ALA A 97 -18.36 -26.25 -20.12
N ALA A 98 -19.25 -25.78 -20.99
CA ALA A 98 -20.71 -25.89 -20.82
C ALA A 98 -21.35 -27.09 -21.54
N TYR A 99 -20.54 -28.01 -22.08
CA TYR A 99 -20.99 -29.21 -22.81
C TYR A 99 -20.36 -30.49 -22.24
N ILE A 100 -20.65 -30.81 -20.97
CA ILE A 100 -20.71 -32.17 -20.40
C ILE A 100 -21.83 -32.13 -19.37
#